data_AF-A0A2X4HCM7-F1
#
_entry.id   AF-A0A2X4HCM7-F1
#
_cell.length_a   1.000
_cell.length_b   1.000
_cell.length_c   1.000
_cell.angle_alpha   90.00
_cell.angle_beta   90.00
_cell.angle_gamma   90.00
#
_symmetry.space_group_name_H-M   'P 1'
#
loop_
_entity.id
_entity.type
_entity.pdbx_description
1 polymer ?
#
loop_
_entity_poly.entity_id
_entity_poly.type
_entity_poly.pdbx_seq_one_letter_code
_entity_poly.pdbx_strand_id
1 'polypeptide(L)' 'MHWEVLTMTKSKRWRPVPTVTKFDTEQEAIDFKNSLKQYCELYQVNG' A
#
# COMPACT_ATOMS: atom_id res chain seq x y z
N MET A 1 16.55 1.74 -1.76
CA MET A 1 15.56 0.76 -2.22
C MET A 1 14.58 0.57 -1.08
N HIS A 2 13.31 0.87 -1.30
CA HIS A 2 12.26 0.73 -0.29
C HIS A 2 11.02 0.11 -0.94
N TRP A 3 10.12 -0.41 -0.13
CA TRP A 3 8.87 -1.00 -0.57
C TRP A 3 7.72 -0.03 -0.33
N GLU A 4 6.80 0.04 -1.28
CA GLU A 4 5.61 0.90 -1.20
C GLU A 4 4.35 0.04 -1.34
N VAL A 5 3.40 0.21 -0.41
CA VAL A 5 2.05 -0.36 -0.52
C VAL A 5 1.09 0.76 -0.87
N LEU A 6 0.53 0.71 -2.08
CA LEU A 6 -0.55 1.58 -2.53
C LEU A 6 -1.88 0.98 -2.07
N THR A 7 -2.67 1.76 -1.34
CA THR A 7 -3.99 1.35 -0.87
C THR A 7 -5.07 2.25 -1.47
N MET A 8 -6.17 1.64 -1.91
CA MET A 8 -7.34 2.36 -2.40
C MET A 8 -8.52 2.18 -1.44
N THR A 9 -8.70 3.13 -0.54
CA THR A 9 -9.90 3.16 0.29
C THR A 9 -11.13 3.54 -0.54
N LYS A 10 -12.17 2.69 -0.49
CA LYS A 10 -13.49 3.00 -1.07
C LYS A 10 -14.12 4.15 -0.30
N SER A 11 -13.95 5.39 -0.77
CA SER A 11 -14.67 6.54 -0.25
C SER A 11 -16.08 6.59 -0.83
N LYS A 12 -17.10 6.69 0.04
CA LYS A 12 -18.52 6.75 -0.33
C LYS A 12 -18.95 8.08 -0.95
N ARG A 13 -18.09 9.11 -0.93
CA ARG A 13 -18.50 10.49 -1.27
C ARG A 13 -17.53 11.25 -2.18
N TRP A 14 -16.28 10.80 -2.30
CA TRP A 14 -15.26 11.41 -3.15
C TRP A 14 -14.38 10.31 -3.74
N ARG A 15 -13.74 10.56 -4.88
CA ARG A 15 -12.92 9.59 -5.62
C ARG A 15 -11.99 8.80 -4.68
N PRO A 16 -11.74 7.50 -4.91
CA PRO A 16 -10.82 6.72 -4.09
C PRO A 16 -9.49 7.46 -3.99
N VAL A 17 -9.07 7.75 -2.76
CA VAL A 17 -7.80 8.44 -2.49
C VAL A 17 -6.71 7.37 -2.41
N PRO A 18 -5.74 7.37 -3.33
CA PRO A 18 -4.59 6.48 -3.21
C PRO A 18 -3.76 6.92 -2.01
N THR A 19 -3.51 6.00 -1.08
CA THR A 19 -2.58 6.22 0.05
C THR A 19 -1.38 5.32 -0.14
N VAL A 20 -0.17 5.88 -0.09
CA VAL A 20 1.09 5.15 -0.20
C VAL A 20 1.70 5.03 1.20
N THR A 21 1.99 3.80 1.61
CA THR A 21 2.75 3.52 2.83
C THR A 21 4.11 2.96 2.44
N LYS A 22 5.18 3.52 3.00
CA LYS A 22 6.56 3.11 2.72
C LYS A 22 7.08 2.17 3.80
N PHE A 23 7.86 1.18 3.39
CA PHE A 23 8.48 0.18 4.25
C PHE A 23 9.93 -0.03 3.84
N ASP A 24 10.78 -0.31 4.83
CA ASP A 24 12.20 -0.58 4.59
C ASP A 24 12.42 -2.03 4.13
N THR A 25 11.54 -2.95 4.56
CA THR A 25 11.64 -4.38 4.23
C THR A 25 10.43 -4.89 3.44
N GLU A 26 10.66 -5.92 2.63
CA GLU A 26 9.60 -6.60 1.87
C GLU A 26 8.58 -7.26 2.80
N GLN A 27 9.08 -7.89 3.88
CA GLN A 27 8.23 -8.63 4.82
C GLN A 27 7.22 -7.72 5.52
N GLU A 28 7.64 -6.54 5.99
CA GLU A 28 6.73 -5.56 6.61
C GLU A 28 5.66 -5.08 5.62
N ALA A 29 6.04 -4.86 4.36
CA ALA A 29 5.12 -4.45 3.31
C ALA A 29 4.09 -5.54 2.98
N ILE A 30 4.52 -6.82 2.97
CA ILE A 30 3.65 -7.99 2.78
C ILE A 30 2.71 -8.16 3.97
N ASP A 31 3.21 -8.07 5.19
CA ASP A 31 2.42 -8.22 6.41
C ASP A 31 1.35 -7.12 6.49
N PHE A 32 1.72 -5.88 6.17
CA PHE A 32 0.79 -4.77 6.06
C PHE A 32 -0.27 -5.02 4.97
N LYS A 33 0.14 -5.42 3.77
CA LYS A 33 -0.78 -5.78 2.67
C LYS A 33 -1.76 -6.87 3.07
N ASN A 34 -1.29 -7.93 3.73
CA ASN A 34 -2.13 -9.05 4.18
C ASN A 34 -3.08 -8.66 5.31
N SER A 35 -2.72 -7.67 6.14
CA SER A 35 -3.61 -7.13 7.18
C SER A 35 -4.79 -6.34 6.61
N LEU A 36 -4.67 -5.84 5.38
CA LEU A 36 -5.68 -5.01 4.73
C LEU A 36 -6.75 -5.88 4.06
N LYS A 37 -8.01 -5.68 4.46
CA LYS A 37 -9.19 -6.29 3.77
C LYS A 37 -9.66 -5.47 2.56
N GLN A 38 -8.75 -4.76 1.90
CA GLN A 38 -9.08 -3.86 0.79
C GLN A 38 -8.08 -4.03 -0.35
N TYR A 39 -8.44 -3.50 -1.53
CA TYR A 39 -7.55 -3.53 -2.68
C TYR A 39 -6.28 -2.74 -2.39
N CYS A 40 -5.15 -3.40 -2.59
CA CYS A 40 -3.83 -2.84 -2.38
C CYS A 40 -2.82 -3.46 -3.37
N GLU A 41 -1.89 -2.62 -3.82
CA GLU A 41 -0.80 -2.98 -4.73
C GLU A 41 0.54 -2.76 -4.01
N LEU A 42 1.51 -3.63 -4.29
CA LEU A 42 2.84 -3.61 -3.68
C LEU A 42 3.87 -3.33 -4.77
N TYR A 43 4.77 -2.39 -4.53
CA TYR A 43 5.82 -1.99 -5.47
C TYR A 43 7.17 -1.94 -4.77
N GLN A 44 8.21 -2.35 -5.49
CA GLN A 44 9.60 -2.14 -5.09
C GLN A 44 10.12 -0.88 -5.78
N VAL A 45 10.59 0.08 -4.98
CA VAL A 45 11.10 1.35 -5.50
C VAL A 45 12.62 1.39 -5.37
N ASN A 46 13.28 1.46 -6.52
CA ASN A 46 14.71 1.72 -6.63
C ASN A 46 14.89 3.23 -6.74
N GLY A 47 15.51 3.82 -5.71
CA GLY A 47 15.89 5.23 -5.69
C GLY A 47 17.04 5.52 -6.64
#